data_AF-A0AAI9UR74-F1
#
_entry.id   AF-A0AAI9UR74-F1
#
_cell.length_a   1.000
_cell.length_b   1.000
_cell.length_c   1.000
_cell.angle_alpha   90.00
_cell.angle_beta   90.00
_cell.angle_gamma   90.00
#
_symmetry.space_group_name_H-M   'P 1'
#
loop_
_entity.id
_entity.type
_entity.pdbx_description
1 polymer ?
#
loop_
_entity_poly.entity_id
_entity_poly.type
_entity_poly.pdbx_seq_one_letter_code
_entity_poly.pdbx_strand_id
1 'polypeptide(L)'
;MIAINSRLRTILPLAALFALILVLVRFHESIINLDSLYNLAKHTKTPPPSSSGKDNKQSLSSETPVYKPAPTYTSPPVIDPFPLLANTDSPPPSVPAHNVPRDDIHKDYGLDAQPPLFIGFTRQWPILLQCVVSYITAGWPPSSIHVLENTGVQFANAQGKLSLQNQFYLNHTTLKRLGVNVIQAPALLSFSQMQNMFLHEAHKNNWPYYFYSHQDVLVFSFEDGKDDTHRPGDRTWEFYNEEEQTEIMNPPAAGQQGYRTIYENCLRDLDTTLRRKEKWGFRWYQYDHLTLVNRAAMDAIGGWDSLIPYYATDCDMNARLAMDGWTMKHRRAGIINDISTHLEDLSVLYRIPGTVPKMVDPNPPPPPPPPPPAEKKPENEKIKGDKRDDETAANAILVDDKAESFRAVVQTGLEMTNYKYRDSDHNRNSWQKSQHGGEGEPYYYDAAGFADAFEVLVAAGRRVFELKWGRGGCDIAEGFGLKITDQWRVLPPEKKDR
;
A
#
# COMPACT_ATOMS: atom_id res chain seq x y z
N MET A 1 52.48 -44.41 8.37
CA MET A 1 52.64 -43.61 9.60
C MET A 1 53.59 -42.45 9.31
N ILE A 2 53.04 -41.27 9.00
CA ILE A 2 53.85 -40.06 8.75
C ILE A 2 54.24 -39.50 10.12
N ALA A 3 55.53 -39.55 10.44
CA ALA A 3 56.09 -38.97 11.65
C ALA A 3 55.98 -37.44 11.57
N ILE A 4 54.90 -36.89 12.12
CA ILE A 4 54.76 -35.43 12.28
C ILE A 4 55.83 -34.99 13.29
N ASN A 5 56.71 -34.12 12.81
CA ASN A 5 57.84 -33.54 13.51
C ASN A 5 57.42 -33.06 14.92
N SER A 6 58.10 -33.50 15.98
CA SER A 6 57.65 -33.25 17.38
C SER A 6 57.54 -31.77 17.73
N ARG A 7 58.27 -30.91 17.00
CA ARG A 7 58.17 -29.44 17.09
C ARG A 7 56.82 -28.90 16.61
N LEU A 8 56.17 -29.55 15.66
CA LEU A 8 54.85 -29.13 15.15
C LEU A 8 53.73 -29.41 16.16
N ARG A 9 53.88 -30.43 17.01
CA ARG A 9 52.91 -30.79 18.06
C ARG A 9 52.82 -29.77 19.19
N THR A 10 53.87 -28.99 19.43
CA THR A 10 53.87 -27.91 20.43
C THR A 10 53.56 -26.55 19.82
N ILE A 11 53.97 -26.29 18.57
CA ILE A 11 53.75 -24.99 17.92
C ILE A 11 52.28 -24.76 17.56
N LEU A 12 51.57 -25.79 17.05
CA LEU A 12 50.15 -25.64 16.68
C LEU A 12 49.25 -25.24 17.87
N PRO A 13 49.29 -25.91 19.04
CA PRO A 13 48.43 -25.52 20.16
C PRO A 13 48.80 -24.14 20.74
N LEU A 14 50.08 -23.76 20.70
CA LEU A 14 50.51 -22.40 21.10
C LEU A 14 50.01 -21.32 20.14
N ALA A 15 50.06 -21.58 18.83
CA ALA A 15 49.51 -20.68 17.83
C ALA A 15 47.97 -20.56 17.94
N ALA A 16 47.29 -21.67 18.19
CA ALA A 16 45.84 -21.68 18.42
C ALA A 16 45.46 -20.93 19.71
N LEU A 17 46.22 -21.10 20.79
CA LEU A 17 46.02 -20.35 22.04
C LEU A 17 46.26 -18.85 21.83
N PHE A 18 47.29 -18.48 21.07
CA PHE A 18 47.58 -17.08 20.77
C PHE A 18 46.49 -16.44 19.90
N ALA A 19 45.98 -17.17 18.91
CA ALA A 19 44.84 -16.73 18.10
C ALA A 19 43.56 -16.57 18.94
N LEU A 20 43.30 -17.50 19.87
CA LEU A 20 42.17 -17.42 20.80
C LEU A 20 42.29 -16.19 21.71
N ILE A 21 43.48 -15.92 22.24
CA ILE A 21 43.74 -14.72 23.06
C ILE A 21 43.51 -13.45 22.25
N LEU A 22 43.97 -13.38 21.00
CA LEU A 22 43.73 -12.23 20.11
C LEU A 22 42.23 -12.01 19.83
N VAL A 23 41.48 -13.10 19.60
CA VAL A 23 40.02 -13.04 19.43
C VAL A 23 39.36 -12.54 20.70
N LEU A 24 39.74 -13.06 21.87
CA LEU A 24 39.17 -12.63 23.17
C LEU A 24 39.52 -11.17 23.51
N VAL A 25 40.73 -10.71 23.19
CA VAL A 25 41.12 -9.30 23.37
C VAL A 25 40.31 -8.39 22.44
N ARG A 26 40.14 -8.75 21.16
CA ARG A 26 39.29 -8.01 20.21
C ARG A 26 37.82 -8.00 20.64
N PHE A 27 37.33 -9.11 21.18
CA PHE A 27 35.97 -9.21 21.70
C PHE A 27 35.79 -8.35 22.96
N HIS A 28 36.80 -8.31 23.84
CA HIS A 28 36.81 -7.46 25.02
C HIS A 28 36.88 -5.97 24.66
N GLU A 29 37.71 -5.57 23.69
CA GLU A 29 37.71 -4.19 23.17
C GLU A 29 36.37 -3.81 22.52
N SER A 30 35.70 -4.75 21.85
CA SER A 30 34.35 -4.53 21.30
C SER A 30 33.29 -4.35 22.39
N ILE A 31 33.42 -5.04 23.54
CA ILE A 31 32.53 -4.89 24.69
C ILE A 31 32.86 -3.60 25.46
N ILE A 32 34.12 -3.20 25.57
CA ILE A 32 34.50 -1.92 26.20
C ILE A 32 34.02 -0.73 25.36
N ASN A 33 33.92 -0.88 24.02
CA ASN A 33 33.28 0.11 23.17
C ASN A 33 31.74 0.20 23.32
N LEU A 34 31.06 -0.76 23.98
CA LEU A 34 29.66 -0.58 24.36
C LEU A 34 29.51 0.49 25.46
N ASP A 35 30.48 0.62 26.36
CA ASP A 35 30.45 1.71 27.36
C ASP A 35 30.60 3.09 26.69
N SER A 36 31.25 3.18 25.53
CA SER A 36 31.29 4.40 24.72
C SER A 36 29.91 4.77 24.14
N LEU A 37 29.07 3.78 23.79
CA LEU A 37 27.70 4.02 23.31
C LEU A 37 26.77 4.48 24.44
N TYR A 38 26.96 3.97 25.67
CA TYR A 38 26.21 4.44 26.84
C TYR A 38 26.72 5.77 27.42
N ASN A 39 28.01 6.11 27.26
CA ASN A 39 28.58 7.35 27.78
C ASN A 39 28.45 8.56 26.84
N LEU A 40 28.02 8.38 25.58
CA LEU A 40 27.71 9.51 24.68
C LEU A 40 26.55 10.38 25.19
N ALA A 41 25.72 9.84 26.09
CA ALA A 41 24.64 10.56 26.75
C ALA A 41 25.09 11.50 27.89
N LYS A 42 26.39 11.54 28.26
CA LYS A 42 26.90 12.32 29.41
C LYS A 42 27.83 13.49 29.08
N HIS A 43 27.96 13.89 27.83
CA HIS A 43 28.74 15.08 27.46
C HIS A 43 27.89 16.29 27.04
N THR A 44 27.14 16.83 28.01
CA THR A 44 26.87 18.26 28.12
C THR A 44 27.57 18.78 29.37
N LYS A 45 28.75 19.39 29.19
CA LYS A 45 29.53 20.00 30.27
C LYS A 45 28.89 21.34 30.67
N THR A 46 28.24 21.39 31.82
CA THR A 46 28.03 22.62 32.61
C THR A 46 28.93 22.51 33.85
N PRO A 47 29.65 23.56 34.29
CA PRO A 47 30.61 23.43 35.39
C PRO A 47 29.88 23.28 36.74
N PRO A 48 30.52 22.65 37.75
CA PRO A 48 29.83 22.23 38.96
C PRO A 48 29.65 23.39 39.94
N PRO A 49 28.49 23.55 40.61
CA PRO A 49 28.43 24.35 41.81
C PRO A 49 29.04 23.56 42.98
N SER A 50 29.73 24.31 43.83
CA SER A 50 30.42 23.88 45.04
C SER A 50 29.58 23.03 45.98
N SER A 51 30.26 22.08 46.60
CA SER A 51 29.82 21.23 47.70
C SER A 51 29.04 21.95 48.81
N SER A 52 27.81 21.50 49.04
CA SER A 52 27.23 21.43 50.38
C SER A 52 26.28 20.24 50.43
N GLY A 53 26.56 19.30 51.31
CA GLY A 53 25.89 18.01 51.38
C GLY A 53 24.37 18.11 51.58
N LYS A 54 23.68 17.19 50.92
CA LYS A 54 22.46 16.50 51.37
C LYS A 54 22.30 15.30 50.44
N ASP A 55 22.07 14.14 51.02
CA ASP A 55 21.72 12.90 50.32
C ASP A 55 20.45 13.11 49.48
N ASN A 56 20.62 13.60 48.25
CA ASN A 56 19.56 13.56 47.25
C ASN A 56 19.58 12.17 46.64
N LYS A 57 18.89 11.22 47.27
CA LYS A 57 18.21 10.17 46.50
C LYS A 57 17.25 10.90 45.56
N GLN A 58 17.71 11.18 44.34
CA GLN A 58 16.87 11.67 43.27
C GLN A 58 15.76 10.63 43.12
N SER A 59 14.57 10.98 43.57
CA SER A 59 13.44 10.08 43.64
C SER A 59 13.14 9.58 42.22
N LEU A 60 13.17 8.26 42.01
CA LEU A 60 12.67 7.59 40.81
C LEU A 60 11.23 8.01 40.43
N SER A 61 10.52 8.75 41.29
CA SER A 61 9.24 9.39 40.97
C SER A 61 9.33 10.42 39.84
N SER A 62 10.50 11.03 39.56
CA SER A 62 10.67 11.90 38.38
C SER A 62 10.95 11.13 37.08
N GLU A 63 11.11 9.80 37.16
CA GLU A 63 11.40 8.90 36.03
C GLU A 63 10.22 7.98 35.70
N THR A 64 9.04 8.23 36.28
CA THR A 64 7.84 7.44 35.95
C THR A 64 7.39 7.76 34.51
N PRO A 65 7.17 6.75 33.64
CA PRO A 65 6.69 6.99 32.28
C PRO A 65 5.39 7.78 32.28
N VAL A 66 5.36 8.87 31.52
CA VAL A 66 4.12 9.61 31.23
C VAL A 66 3.49 8.96 30.01
N TYR A 67 2.38 8.26 30.22
CA TYR A 67 1.62 7.63 29.15
C TYR A 67 0.86 8.68 28.32
N LYS A 68 0.69 8.39 27.02
CA LYS A 68 -0.19 9.19 26.16
C LYS A 68 -1.61 9.19 26.76
N PRO A 69 -2.37 10.28 26.62
CA PRO A 69 -3.76 10.30 27.05
C PRO A 69 -4.57 9.26 26.28
N ALA A 70 -5.60 8.70 26.93
CA ALA A 70 -6.55 7.83 26.24
C ALA A 70 -7.22 8.59 25.07
N PRO A 71 -7.48 7.92 23.93
CA PRO A 71 -8.16 8.55 22.82
C PRO A 71 -9.55 9.05 23.23
N THR A 72 -9.93 10.24 22.77
CA THR A 72 -11.24 10.82 23.04
C THR A 72 -12.34 10.23 22.17
N TYR A 73 -11.97 9.51 21.11
CA TYR A 73 -12.84 8.80 20.20
C TYR A 73 -12.14 7.57 19.64
N THR A 74 -12.90 6.49 19.52
CA THR A 74 -12.44 5.21 18.98
C THR A 74 -13.40 4.82 17.86
N SER A 75 -12.85 4.53 16.69
CA SER A 75 -13.63 4.14 15.51
C SER A 75 -14.38 2.83 15.78
N PRO A 76 -15.51 2.57 15.10
CA PRO A 76 -16.26 1.33 15.28
C PRO A 76 -15.39 0.08 15.01
N PRO A 77 -15.66 -1.06 15.68
CA PRO A 77 -14.98 -2.31 15.38
C PRO A 77 -15.16 -2.72 13.92
N VAL A 78 -14.12 -3.31 13.34
CA VAL A 78 -14.17 -3.79 11.96
C VAL A 78 -15.07 -5.02 11.84
N ILE A 79 -15.90 -5.03 10.80
CA ILE A 79 -16.74 -6.16 10.41
C ILE A 79 -16.16 -6.74 9.12
N ASP A 80 -16.16 -8.06 8.99
CA ASP A 80 -15.71 -8.71 7.76
C ASP A 80 -16.73 -8.42 6.64
N PRO A 81 -16.33 -7.78 5.52
CA PRO A 81 -17.26 -7.36 4.48
C PRO A 81 -17.67 -8.52 3.57
N PHE A 82 -17.20 -9.75 3.83
CA PHE A 82 -17.62 -10.93 3.09
C PHE A 82 -17.96 -12.12 4.00
N PRO A 83 -19.04 -12.02 4.81
CA PRO A 83 -19.41 -13.05 5.80
C PRO A 83 -19.57 -14.45 5.20
N LEU A 84 -19.98 -14.56 3.93
CA LEU A 84 -20.10 -15.84 3.23
C LEU A 84 -18.75 -16.59 3.19
N LEU A 85 -17.65 -15.89 2.95
CA LEU A 85 -16.31 -16.47 2.95
C LEU A 85 -15.70 -16.54 4.35
N ALA A 86 -16.03 -15.62 5.25
CA ALA A 86 -15.48 -15.65 6.60
C ALA A 86 -16.07 -16.78 7.46
N ASN A 87 -17.37 -17.07 7.30
CA ASN A 87 -18.13 -17.85 8.28
C ASN A 87 -18.71 -19.18 7.75
N THR A 88 -18.51 -19.50 6.47
CA THR A 88 -19.04 -20.74 5.87
C THR A 88 -18.00 -21.44 5.02
N ASP A 89 -18.17 -22.75 4.77
CA ASP A 89 -17.34 -23.53 3.83
C ASP A 89 -17.83 -23.42 2.37
N SER A 90 -18.82 -22.56 2.09
CA SER A 90 -19.40 -22.41 0.75
C SER A 90 -18.36 -21.92 -0.25
N PRO A 91 -18.38 -22.36 -1.53
CA PRO A 91 -17.52 -21.75 -2.53
C PRO A 91 -17.83 -20.25 -2.68
N PRO A 92 -16.87 -19.42 -3.12
CA PRO A 92 -17.15 -18.05 -3.50
C PRO A 92 -18.28 -17.99 -4.53
N PRO A 93 -19.09 -16.92 -4.55
CA PRO A 93 -20.09 -16.74 -5.59
C PRO A 93 -19.44 -16.73 -6.98
N SER A 94 -20.21 -17.10 -8.00
CA SER A 94 -19.70 -17.12 -9.36
C SER A 94 -19.46 -15.70 -9.88
N VAL A 95 -18.31 -15.48 -10.49
CA VAL A 95 -17.98 -14.25 -11.23
C VAL A 95 -19.04 -14.02 -12.32
N PRO A 96 -19.43 -12.75 -12.61
CA PRO A 96 -20.32 -12.46 -13.73
C PRO A 96 -19.84 -13.14 -15.01
N ALA A 97 -20.75 -13.83 -15.72
CA ALA A 97 -20.36 -14.75 -16.81
C ALA A 97 -19.51 -14.08 -17.91
N HIS A 98 -19.79 -12.81 -18.22
CA HIS A 98 -19.01 -12.01 -19.18
C HIS A 98 -17.61 -11.61 -18.71
N ASN A 99 -17.35 -11.69 -17.39
CA ASN A 99 -16.05 -11.41 -16.78
C ASN A 99 -15.28 -12.68 -16.41
N VAL A 100 -15.82 -13.88 -16.67
CA VAL A 100 -15.07 -15.11 -16.42
C VAL A 100 -13.82 -15.11 -17.33
N PRO A 101 -12.60 -15.14 -16.77
CA PRO A 101 -11.40 -15.08 -17.59
C PRO A 101 -11.28 -16.33 -18.47
N ARG A 102 -10.97 -16.14 -19.74
CA ARG A 102 -10.68 -17.25 -20.65
C ARG A 102 -9.35 -17.90 -20.25
N ASP A 103 -9.32 -19.23 -20.26
CA ASP A 103 -8.09 -19.99 -20.01
C ASP A 103 -7.00 -19.56 -20.98
N ASP A 104 -5.79 -19.37 -20.45
CA ASP A 104 -4.59 -19.06 -21.23
C ASP A 104 -4.68 -17.85 -22.19
N ILE A 105 -5.61 -16.92 -21.96
CA ILE A 105 -5.83 -15.74 -22.84
C ILE A 105 -4.56 -14.90 -23.09
N HIS A 106 -3.58 -14.94 -22.18
CA HIS A 106 -2.28 -14.27 -22.38
C HIS A 106 -1.52 -14.80 -23.61
N LYS A 107 -1.75 -16.06 -24.03
CA LYS A 107 -1.15 -16.64 -25.24
C LYS A 107 -1.73 -16.04 -26.51
N ASP A 108 -3.00 -15.63 -26.50
CA ASP A 108 -3.62 -14.89 -27.63
C ASP A 108 -2.88 -13.55 -27.88
N TYR A 109 -2.23 -13.01 -26.84
CA TYR A 109 -1.41 -11.80 -26.88
C TYR A 109 0.10 -12.08 -27.02
N GLY A 110 0.48 -13.32 -27.38
CA GLY A 110 1.86 -13.68 -27.64
C GLY A 110 2.76 -13.73 -26.41
N LEU A 111 2.19 -13.88 -25.21
CA LEU A 111 2.95 -14.02 -23.97
C LEU A 111 3.11 -15.49 -23.60
N ASP A 112 4.34 -15.91 -23.30
CA ASP A 112 4.65 -17.29 -22.89
C ASP A 112 4.12 -17.64 -21.49
N ALA A 113 3.94 -16.61 -20.66
CA ALA A 113 3.45 -16.74 -19.30
C ALA A 113 2.48 -15.59 -18.98
N GLN A 114 1.49 -15.91 -18.15
CA GLN A 114 0.57 -14.94 -17.58
C GLN A 114 1.34 -13.96 -16.66
N PRO A 115 1.29 -12.64 -16.93
CA PRO A 115 1.90 -11.66 -16.05
C PRO A 115 1.19 -11.64 -14.68
N PRO A 116 1.92 -11.65 -13.56
CA PRO A 116 1.31 -11.59 -12.24
C PRO A 116 0.79 -10.17 -11.94
N LEU A 117 -0.19 -10.08 -11.04
CA LEU A 117 -0.59 -8.87 -10.35
C LEU A 117 -0.16 -8.94 -8.89
N PHE A 118 0.77 -8.06 -8.49
CA PHE A 118 1.15 -7.92 -7.11
C PHE A 118 0.30 -6.88 -6.39
N ILE A 119 -0.18 -7.22 -5.20
CA ILE A 119 -0.90 -6.30 -4.30
C ILE A 119 -0.18 -6.28 -2.97
N GLY A 120 0.44 -5.16 -2.62
CA GLY A 120 1.11 -4.99 -1.34
C GLY A 120 0.11 -4.75 -0.21
N PHE A 121 0.21 -5.52 0.87
CA PHE A 121 -0.68 -5.38 2.02
C PHE A 121 0.08 -5.13 3.31
N THR A 122 -0.29 -4.09 4.05
CA THR A 122 0.22 -3.89 5.42
C THR A 122 -0.88 -3.94 6.47
N ARG A 123 -2.03 -3.31 6.21
CA ARG A 123 -3.13 -3.17 7.19
C ARG A 123 -4.44 -2.94 6.47
N GLN A 124 -5.56 -3.10 7.18
CA GLN A 124 -6.93 -2.83 6.67
C GLN A 124 -7.46 -3.96 5.80
N TRP A 125 -7.71 -5.08 6.46
CA TRP A 125 -8.24 -6.31 5.84
C TRP A 125 -9.48 -6.08 4.96
N PRO A 126 -10.52 -5.34 5.37
CA PRO A 126 -11.69 -5.12 4.52
C PRO A 126 -11.37 -4.45 3.18
N ILE A 127 -10.43 -3.51 3.18
CA ILE A 127 -10.01 -2.79 1.98
C ILE A 127 -9.21 -3.70 1.05
N LEU A 128 -8.26 -4.50 1.60
CA LEU A 128 -7.55 -5.51 0.80
C LEU A 128 -8.53 -6.50 0.18
N LEU A 129 -9.45 -7.05 0.98
CA LEU A 129 -10.39 -8.06 0.51
C LEU A 129 -11.29 -7.50 -0.59
N GLN A 130 -11.77 -6.26 -0.44
CA GLN A 130 -12.49 -5.55 -1.50
C GLN A 130 -11.65 -5.42 -2.78
N CYS A 131 -10.40 -4.97 -2.69
CA CYS A 131 -9.52 -4.84 -3.84
C CYS A 131 -9.38 -6.16 -4.58
N VAL A 132 -9.04 -7.24 -3.87
CA VAL A 132 -8.91 -8.59 -4.45
C VAL A 132 -10.21 -9.04 -5.11
N VAL A 133 -11.35 -8.95 -4.42
CA VAL A 133 -12.65 -9.36 -4.97
C VAL A 133 -13.04 -8.50 -6.18
N SER A 134 -12.72 -7.21 -6.18
CA SER A 134 -13.01 -6.33 -7.32
C SER A 134 -12.23 -6.71 -8.56
N TYR A 135 -10.94 -7.05 -8.44
CA TYR A 135 -10.16 -7.56 -9.56
C TYR A 135 -10.73 -8.87 -10.10
N ILE A 136 -11.05 -9.82 -9.21
CA ILE A 136 -11.62 -11.12 -9.61
C ILE A 136 -12.94 -10.93 -10.35
N THR A 137 -13.85 -10.13 -9.79
CA THR A 137 -15.18 -9.89 -10.37
C THR A 137 -15.13 -9.03 -11.63
N ALA A 138 -14.09 -8.19 -11.81
CA ALA A 138 -13.80 -7.49 -13.05
C ALA A 138 -13.13 -8.38 -14.12
N GLY A 139 -12.80 -9.63 -13.80
CA GLY A 139 -12.27 -10.61 -14.74
C GLY A 139 -10.75 -10.73 -14.78
N TRP A 140 -10.09 -10.35 -13.69
CA TRP A 140 -8.70 -10.70 -13.46
C TRP A 140 -8.58 -12.16 -13.00
N PRO A 141 -7.71 -12.99 -13.60
CA PRO A 141 -7.52 -14.38 -13.20
C PRO A 141 -6.99 -14.50 -11.76
N PRO A 142 -7.72 -15.12 -10.82
CA PRO A 142 -7.31 -15.18 -9.41
C PRO A 142 -5.93 -15.81 -9.21
N SER A 143 -5.60 -16.84 -10.02
CA SER A 143 -4.31 -17.54 -10.01
C SER A 143 -3.11 -16.65 -10.33
N SER A 144 -3.33 -15.49 -10.95
CA SER A 144 -2.28 -14.51 -11.25
C SER A 144 -2.19 -13.38 -10.22
N ILE A 145 -3.08 -13.35 -9.23
CA ILE A 145 -3.06 -12.35 -8.17
C ILE A 145 -2.15 -12.87 -7.04
N HIS A 146 -1.18 -12.05 -6.67
CA HIS A 146 -0.22 -12.31 -5.60
C HIS A 146 -0.35 -11.20 -4.56
N VAL A 147 -0.98 -11.52 -3.43
CA VAL A 147 -1.01 -10.62 -2.27
C VAL A 147 0.31 -10.77 -1.51
N LEU A 148 1.09 -9.70 -1.44
CA LEU A 148 2.26 -9.65 -0.59
C LEU A 148 1.85 -9.22 0.82
N GLU A 149 1.88 -10.16 1.76
CA GLU A 149 1.70 -9.89 3.18
C GLU A 149 2.94 -9.17 3.73
N ASN A 150 2.87 -7.84 3.78
CA ASN A 150 3.86 -6.93 4.35
C ASN A 150 3.40 -6.39 5.71
N THR A 151 2.99 -7.30 6.60
CA THR A 151 2.43 -7.02 7.93
C THR A 151 3.50 -6.98 9.03
N GLY A 152 4.63 -7.65 8.81
CA GLY A 152 5.70 -7.79 9.80
C GLY A 152 5.39 -8.72 10.98
N VAL A 153 4.22 -9.37 10.99
CA VAL A 153 3.76 -10.25 12.08
C VAL A 153 4.26 -11.69 11.96
N GLN A 154 5.30 -11.90 11.16
CA GLN A 154 5.90 -13.20 10.91
C GLN A 154 4.82 -14.21 10.46
N PHE A 155 4.72 -15.36 11.11
CA PHE A 155 3.74 -16.41 10.79
C PHE A 155 2.40 -16.27 11.54
N ALA A 156 2.15 -15.17 12.25
CA ALA A 156 0.97 -15.07 13.12
C ALA A 156 -0.36 -15.15 12.33
N ASN A 157 -0.46 -14.50 11.18
CA ASN A 157 -1.63 -14.60 10.30
C ASN A 157 -1.83 -16.00 9.73
N ALA A 158 -0.76 -16.60 9.19
CA ALA A 158 -0.81 -17.97 8.65
C ALA A 158 -1.20 -19.02 9.71
N GLN A 159 -0.92 -18.73 10.99
CA GLN A 159 -1.29 -19.58 12.13
C GLN A 159 -2.65 -19.21 12.75
N GLY A 160 -3.36 -18.22 12.22
CA GLY A 160 -4.67 -17.76 12.74
C GLY A 160 -4.60 -17.15 14.14
N LYS A 161 -3.49 -16.51 14.50
CA LYS A 161 -3.25 -15.97 15.85
C LYS A 161 -3.72 -14.54 16.07
N LEU A 162 -4.09 -13.84 15.00
CA LEU A 162 -4.56 -12.45 15.06
C LEU A 162 -6.08 -12.42 14.87
N SER A 163 -6.76 -11.56 15.61
CA SER A 163 -8.20 -11.31 15.39
C SER A 163 -8.42 -10.27 14.30
N LEU A 164 -9.64 -10.21 13.76
CA LEU A 164 -10.06 -9.21 12.78
C LEU A 164 -9.82 -7.75 13.24
N GLN A 165 -9.75 -7.50 14.54
CA GLN A 165 -9.54 -6.14 15.05
C GLN A 165 -8.07 -5.71 15.04
N ASN A 166 -7.15 -6.66 14.90
CA ASN A 166 -5.73 -6.38 14.79
C ASN A 166 -5.44 -5.65 13.46
N GLN A 167 -4.68 -4.56 13.53
CA GLN A 167 -4.34 -3.76 12.35
C GLN A 167 -3.60 -4.53 11.26
N PHE A 168 -2.88 -5.59 11.64
CA PHE A 168 -2.09 -6.41 10.75
C PHE A 168 -2.79 -7.72 10.34
N TYR A 169 -4.07 -7.88 10.67
CA TYR A 169 -4.84 -9.08 10.35
C TYR A 169 -4.91 -9.33 8.85
N LEU A 170 -4.64 -10.58 8.45
CA LEU A 170 -4.86 -11.10 7.10
C LEU A 170 -5.31 -12.56 7.17
N ASN A 171 -6.37 -12.90 6.44
CA ASN A 171 -6.90 -14.26 6.42
C ASN A 171 -6.41 -15.06 5.19
N HIS A 172 -5.38 -15.89 5.41
CA HIS A 172 -4.82 -16.78 4.38
C HIS A 172 -5.85 -17.75 3.80
N THR A 173 -6.76 -18.26 4.64
CA THR A 173 -7.79 -19.21 4.21
C THR A 173 -8.77 -18.56 3.23
N THR A 174 -9.23 -17.34 3.53
CA THR A 174 -10.14 -16.59 2.64
C THR A 174 -9.47 -16.28 1.30
N LEU A 175 -8.23 -15.80 1.31
CA LEU A 175 -7.48 -15.52 0.07
C LEU A 175 -7.27 -16.80 -0.77
N LYS A 176 -6.89 -17.91 -0.13
CA LYS A 176 -6.75 -19.20 -0.81
C LYS A 176 -8.06 -19.69 -1.42
N ARG A 177 -9.19 -19.49 -0.73
CA ARG A 177 -10.53 -19.84 -1.24
C ARG A 177 -10.95 -18.99 -2.44
N LEU A 178 -10.50 -17.74 -2.50
CA LEU A 178 -10.64 -16.89 -3.69
C LEU A 178 -9.73 -17.31 -4.85
N GLY A 179 -8.80 -18.24 -4.63
CA GLY A 179 -7.86 -18.73 -5.64
C GLY A 179 -6.63 -17.84 -5.85
N VAL A 180 -6.38 -16.88 -4.93
CA VAL A 180 -5.21 -16.00 -5.02
C VAL A 180 -4.02 -16.55 -4.24
N ASN A 181 -2.82 -16.11 -4.62
CA ASN A 181 -1.58 -16.47 -3.98
C ASN A 181 -1.25 -15.49 -2.87
N VAL A 182 -0.65 -15.98 -1.77
CA VAL A 182 -0.08 -15.13 -0.72
C VAL A 182 1.42 -15.32 -0.70
N ILE A 183 2.16 -14.21 -0.75
CA ILE A 183 3.60 -14.19 -0.54
C ILE A 183 3.87 -13.47 0.77
N GLN A 184 4.58 -14.11 1.70
CA GLN A 184 4.84 -13.52 3.01
C GLN A 184 6.16 -12.76 2.99
N ALA A 185 6.15 -11.48 3.38
CA ALA A 185 7.37 -10.74 3.62
C ALA A 185 8.06 -11.26 4.91
N PRO A 186 9.40 -11.33 4.95
CA PRO A 186 10.13 -11.80 6.13
C PRO A 186 10.10 -10.80 7.30
N ALA A 187 9.79 -9.54 7.02
CA ALA A 187 9.67 -8.45 7.97
C ALA A 187 8.73 -7.38 7.40
N LEU A 188 8.43 -6.35 8.20
CA LEU A 188 7.76 -5.16 7.69
C LEU A 188 8.73 -4.37 6.81
N LEU A 189 8.46 -4.33 5.52
CA LEU A 189 9.22 -3.60 4.51
C LEU A 189 8.66 -2.19 4.32
N SER A 190 9.55 -1.25 4.02
CA SER A 190 9.16 0.06 3.49
C SER A 190 8.52 -0.09 2.09
N PHE A 191 7.90 0.97 1.56
CA PHE A 191 7.33 0.93 0.20
C PHE A 191 8.38 0.58 -0.86
N SER A 192 9.56 1.22 -0.82
CA SER A 192 10.62 0.95 -1.80
C SER A 192 11.18 -0.48 -1.69
N GLN A 193 11.32 -1.01 -0.46
CA GLN A 193 11.73 -2.38 -0.23
C GLN A 193 10.66 -3.39 -0.71
N MET A 194 9.38 -3.08 -0.48
CA MET A 194 8.25 -3.87 -0.96
C MET A 194 8.22 -3.92 -2.49
N GLN A 195 8.45 -2.79 -3.17
CA GLN A 195 8.54 -2.75 -4.63
C GLN A 195 9.73 -3.58 -5.16
N ASN A 196 10.87 -3.55 -4.47
CA ASN A 196 12.00 -4.43 -4.80
C ASN A 196 11.70 -5.91 -4.54
N MET A 197 10.80 -6.23 -3.60
CA MET A 197 10.33 -7.59 -3.39
C MET A 197 9.47 -8.07 -4.57
N PHE A 198 8.61 -7.23 -5.15
CA PHE A 198 7.91 -7.55 -6.40
C PHE A 198 8.90 -7.82 -7.55
N LEU A 199 9.93 -6.99 -7.68
CA LEU A 199 11.00 -7.18 -8.66
C LEU A 199 11.76 -8.50 -8.42
N HIS A 200 12.03 -8.84 -7.15
CA HIS A 200 12.65 -10.11 -6.79
C HIS A 200 11.80 -11.32 -7.19
N GLU A 201 10.51 -11.30 -6.90
CA GLU A 201 9.60 -12.38 -7.30
C GLU A 201 9.45 -12.47 -8.82
N ALA A 202 9.46 -11.34 -9.53
CA ALA A 202 9.52 -11.32 -11.00
C ALA A 202 10.79 -12.00 -11.54
N HIS A 203 11.95 -11.74 -10.94
CA HIS A 203 13.19 -12.45 -11.31
C HIS A 203 13.14 -13.95 -11.01
N LYS A 204 12.70 -14.31 -9.79
CA LYS A 204 12.62 -15.70 -9.33
C LYS A 204 11.72 -16.56 -10.21
N ASN A 205 10.63 -16.00 -10.73
CA ASN A 205 9.68 -16.70 -11.58
C ASN A 205 9.88 -16.42 -13.09
N ASN A 206 10.95 -15.70 -13.45
CA ASN A 206 11.26 -15.29 -14.81
C ASN A 206 10.10 -14.57 -15.53
N TRP A 207 9.39 -13.71 -14.81
CA TRP A 207 8.36 -12.83 -15.37
C TRP A 207 9.00 -11.58 -15.95
N PRO A 208 9.01 -11.40 -17.29
CA PRO A 208 9.61 -10.20 -17.90
C PRO A 208 8.78 -8.94 -17.64
N TYR A 209 7.48 -9.12 -17.41
CA TYR A 209 6.51 -8.07 -17.15
C TYR A 209 5.64 -8.48 -15.98
N TYR A 210 5.26 -7.52 -15.16
CA TYR A 210 4.32 -7.73 -14.07
C TYR A 210 3.45 -6.50 -13.88
N PHE A 211 2.33 -6.68 -13.21
CA PHE A 211 1.50 -5.59 -12.72
C PHE A 211 1.69 -5.44 -11.21
N TYR A 212 1.57 -4.22 -10.70
CA TYR A 212 1.27 -4.00 -9.29
C TYR A 212 0.06 -3.09 -9.14
N SER A 213 -0.68 -3.28 -8.06
CA SER A 213 -1.80 -2.43 -7.68
C SER A 213 -1.69 -2.00 -6.23
N HIS A 214 -2.24 -0.83 -5.94
CA HIS A 214 -2.52 -0.42 -4.57
C HIS A 214 -3.58 -1.35 -3.94
N GLN A 215 -3.56 -1.50 -2.62
CA GLN A 215 -4.59 -2.27 -1.90
C GLN A 215 -5.90 -1.50 -1.74
N ASP A 216 -5.87 -0.17 -1.85
CA ASP A 216 -7.00 0.74 -1.61
C ASP A 216 -7.68 1.17 -2.92
N VAL A 217 -7.90 0.21 -3.81
CA VAL A 217 -8.63 0.41 -5.08
C VAL A 217 -9.93 -0.39 -5.14
N LEU A 218 -10.88 0.10 -5.92
CA LEU A 218 -12.09 -0.61 -6.33
C LEU A 218 -12.20 -0.60 -7.86
N VAL A 219 -12.11 -1.79 -8.46
CA VAL A 219 -11.86 -1.95 -9.89
C VAL A 219 -13.05 -2.55 -10.62
N PHE A 220 -13.32 -2.05 -11.83
CA PHE A 220 -14.33 -2.58 -12.74
C PHE A 220 -13.83 -2.62 -14.18
N SER A 221 -14.34 -3.58 -14.94
CA SER A 221 -14.29 -3.54 -16.41
C SER A 221 -15.33 -2.57 -16.95
N PHE A 222 -15.23 -2.21 -18.23
CA PHE A 222 -16.22 -1.34 -18.91
C PHE A 222 -17.51 -2.09 -19.25
N GLU A 223 -18.19 -2.66 -18.24
CA GLU A 223 -19.37 -3.51 -18.47
C GLU A 223 -20.56 -2.75 -19.06
N ASP A 224 -20.70 -1.44 -18.81
CA ASP A 224 -21.73 -0.57 -19.46
C ASP A 224 -21.18 0.16 -20.70
N GLY A 225 -20.00 -0.26 -21.18
CA GLY A 225 -19.31 0.35 -22.32
C GLY A 225 -18.66 1.68 -21.97
N LYS A 226 -18.99 2.73 -22.74
CA LYS A 226 -18.36 4.05 -22.63
C LYS A 226 -18.52 4.64 -21.23
N ASP A 227 -17.42 5.08 -20.66
CA ASP A 227 -17.36 5.84 -19.41
C ASP A 227 -16.64 7.17 -19.67
N ASP A 228 -17.33 8.29 -19.53
CA ASP A 228 -16.77 9.64 -19.67
C ASP A 228 -16.63 10.34 -18.31
N THR A 229 -16.86 9.61 -17.23
CA THR A 229 -16.85 10.15 -15.87
C THR A 229 -15.43 10.52 -15.47
N HIS A 230 -15.21 11.80 -15.19
CA HIS A 230 -13.96 12.24 -14.60
C HIS A 230 -13.92 11.87 -13.12
N ARG A 231 -12.80 11.27 -12.70
CA ARG A 231 -12.54 10.88 -11.32
C ARG A 231 -11.34 11.63 -10.76
N PRO A 232 -11.34 12.00 -9.47
CA PRO A 232 -10.15 12.52 -8.81
C PRO A 232 -8.92 11.63 -9.06
N GLY A 233 -7.80 12.25 -9.45
CA GLY A 233 -6.57 11.54 -9.80
C GLY A 233 -6.45 11.10 -11.27
N ASP A 234 -7.51 11.25 -12.08
CA ASP A 234 -7.41 11.10 -13.54
C ASP A 234 -6.28 11.97 -14.10
N ARG A 235 -5.49 11.36 -14.98
CA ARG A 235 -4.48 12.05 -15.78
C ARG A 235 -4.92 12.06 -17.23
N THR A 236 -4.34 12.94 -18.02
CA THR A 236 -4.56 12.92 -19.47
C THR A 236 -4.09 11.60 -20.03
N TRP A 237 -5.02 10.83 -20.60
CA TRP A 237 -4.72 9.57 -21.25
C TRP A 237 -3.92 9.80 -22.53
N GLU A 238 -2.86 9.03 -22.68
CA GLU A 238 -2.02 9.03 -23.87
C GLU A 238 -2.43 7.88 -24.78
N PHE A 239 -2.56 8.16 -26.07
CA PHE A 239 -2.90 7.18 -27.13
C PHE A 239 -1.80 7.17 -28.19
N TYR A 240 -1.61 6.03 -28.85
CA TYR A 240 -0.61 5.88 -29.91
C TYR A 240 -1.10 6.43 -31.25
N ASN A 241 -2.42 6.42 -31.49
CA ASN A 241 -3.07 6.98 -32.68
C ASN A 241 -4.59 7.20 -32.42
N GLU A 242 -5.28 7.83 -33.37
CA GLU A 242 -6.72 8.14 -33.28
C GLU A 242 -7.62 6.90 -33.29
N GLU A 243 -7.20 5.81 -33.95
CA GLU A 243 -7.91 4.53 -33.96
C GLU A 243 -7.94 3.92 -32.57
N GLU A 244 -6.78 3.82 -31.90
CA GLU A 244 -6.67 3.35 -30.53
C GLU A 244 -7.46 4.25 -29.57
N GLN A 245 -7.39 5.57 -29.75
CA GLN A 245 -8.17 6.49 -28.93
C GLN A 245 -9.68 6.20 -29.07
N THR A 246 -10.15 5.98 -30.29
CA THR A 246 -11.56 5.68 -30.56
C THR A 246 -11.98 4.37 -29.91
N GLU A 247 -11.15 3.32 -30.03
CA GLU A 247 -11.38 1.99 -29.44
C GLU A 247 -11.37 2.03 -27.91
N ILE A 248 -10.39 2.69 -27.30
CA ILE A 248 -10.24 2.75 -25.83
C ILE A 248 -11.29 3.65 -25.19
N MET A 249 -11.69 4.73 -25.85
CA MET A 249 -12.69 5.65 -25.31
C MET A 249 -14.12 5.19 -25.56
N ASN A 250 -14.35 4.26 -26.48
CA ASN A 250 -15.68 3.70 -26.78
C ASN A 250 -15.66 2.16 -26.73
N PRO A 251 -15.34 1.55 -25.58
CA PRO A 251 -15.30 0.10 -25.46
C PRO A 251 -16.72 -0.48 -25.60
N PRO A 252 -16.87 -1.67 -26.25
CA PRO A 252 -18.14 -2.38 -26.27
C PRO A 252 -18.60 -2.73 -24.85
N ALA A 253 -19.90 -2.66 -24.60
CA ALA A 253 -20.49 -3.06 -23.32
C ALA A 253 -20.50 -4.59 -23.15
N ALA A 254 -20.66 -5.07 -21.93
CA ALA A 254 -20.80 -6.50 -21.65
C ALA A 254 -21.95 -7.11 -22.47
N GLY A 255 -21.71 -8.28 -23.06
CA GLY A 255 -22.64 -8.95 -23.96
C GLY A 255 -22.60 -8.45 -25.42
N GLN A 256 -21.89 -7.36 -25.70
CA GLN A 256 -21.61 -6.94 -27.08
C GLN A 256 -20.35 -7.63 -27.63
N GLN A 257 -20.31 -7.80 -28.94
CA GLN A 257 -19.13 -8.35 -29.62
C GLN A 257 -17.92 -7.43 -29.40
N GLY A 258 -16.80 -8.02 -28.98
CA GLY A 258 -15.56 -7.28 -28.72
C GLY A 258 -15.42 -6.71 -27.30
N TYR A 259 -16.36 -7.00 -26.39
CA TYR A 259 -16.17 -6.73 -24.96
C TYR A 259 -14.88 -7.39 -24.45
N ARG A 260 -14.13 -6.65 -23.62
CA ARG A 260 -12.89 -7.11 -22.98
C ARG A 260 -12.89 -6.71 -21.52
N THR A 261 -12.42 -7.61 -20.67
CA THR A 261 -12.20 -7.32 -19.24
C THR A 261 -11.02 -6.37 -19.05
N ILE A 262 -10.88 -5.79 -17.87
CA ILE A 262 -9.73 -4.97 -17.51
C ILE A 262 -8.41 -5.72 -17.70
N TYR A 263 -8.38 -7.02 -17.36
CA TYR A 263 -7.22 -7.86 -17.57
C TYR A 263 -6.88 -8.01 -19.05
N GLU A 264 -7.87 -8.30 -19.90
CA GLU A 264 -7.66 -8.41 -21.34
C GLU A 264 -7.24 -7.06 -21.97
N ASN A 265 -7.79 -5.94 -21.51
CA ASN A 265 -7.35 -4.60 -21.93
C ASN A 265 -5.90 -4.32 -21.53
N CYS A 266 -5.46 -4.78 -20.35
CA CYS A 266 -4.07 -4.69 -19.90
C CYS A 266 -3.13 -5.57 -20.74
N LEU A 267 -3.55 -6.79 -21.11
CA LEU A 267 -2.79 -7.65 -22.01
C LEU A 267 -2.63 -7.04 -23.40
N ARG A 268 -3.71 -6.47 -23.95
CA ARG A 268 -3.68 -5.73 -25.21
C ARG A 268 -2.71 -4.55 -25.15
N ASP A 269 -2.72 -3.76 -24.08
CA ASP A 269 -1.80 -2.62 -23.94
C ASP A 269 -0.34 -3.07 -23.83
N LEU A 270 -0.07 -4.17 -23.12
CA LEU A 270 1.25 -4.80 -23.07
C LEU A 270 1.68 -5.24 -24.47
N ASP A 271 0.90 -6.07 -25.17
CA ASP A 271 1.21 -6.55 -26.52
C ASP A 271 1.43 -5.38 -27.51
N THR A 272 0.56 -4.37 -27.49
CA THR A 272 0.73 -3.16 -28.30
C THR A 272 2.05 -2.46 -27.99
N THR A 273 2.38 -2.30 -26.71
CA THR A 273 3.64 -1.70 -26.27
C THR A 273 4.85 -2.51 -26.74
N LEU A 274 4.79 -3.85 -26.69
CA LEU A 274 5.86 -4.73 -27.16
C LEU A 274 6.04 -4.66 -28.68
N ARG A 275 4.95 -4.69 -29.45
CA ARG A 275 4.99 -4.59 -30.92
C ARG A 275 5.62 -3.29 -31.41
N ARG A 276 5.46 -2.20 -30.65
CA ARG A 276 6.05 -0.90 -30.97
C ARG A 276 7.54 -0.81 -30.69
N LYS A 277 8.12 -1.74 -29.91
CA LYS A 277 9.55 -1.76 -29.57
C LYS A 277 10.06 -0.46 -28.94
N GLU A 278 9.17 0.25 -28.23
CA GLU A 278 9.54 1.46 -27.48
C GLU A 278 10.43 1.09 -26.29
N LYS A 279 11.36 1.98 -25.91
CA LYS A 279 12.03 1.86 -24.61
C LYS A 279 11.04 2.32 -23.54
N TRP A 280 10.44 1.39 -22.79
CA TRP A 280 9.35 1.68 -21.86
C TRP A 280 9.58 1.08 -20.47
N GLY A 281 9.27 1.87 -19.44
CA GLY A 281 9.39 1.49 -18.04
C GLY A 281 8.03 1.14 -17.43
N PHE A 282 7.10 2.09 -17.46
CA PHE A 282 5.77 1.95 -16.86
C PHE A 282 4.63 2.25 -17.86
N ARG A 283 3.49 1.58 -17.66
CA ARG A 283 2.18 2.03 -18.12
C ARG A 283 1.27 2.13 -16.91
N TRP A 284 0.74 3.32 -16.68
CA TRP A 284 -0.06 3.70 -15.53
C TRP A 284 -1.53 3.71 -15.89
N TYR A 285 -2.34 2.89 -15.22
CA TYR A 285 -3.78 2.86 -15.40
C TYR A 285 -4.42 3.56 -14.21
N GLN A 286 -4.99 4.74 -14.45
CA GLN A 286 -5.49 5.61 -13.39
C GLN A 286 -4.40 6.00 -12.39
N TYR A 287 -3.46 6.83 -12.84
CA TYR A 287 -2.24 7.15 -12.07
C TYR A 287 -1.48 5.84 -11.71
N ASP A 288 -0.81 5.78 -10.55
CA ASP A 288 -0.05 4.60 -10.12
C ASP A 288 -0.90 3.49 -9.48
N HIS A 289 -2.23 3.64 -9.47
CA HIS A 289 -3.16 2.72 -8.78
C HIS A 289 -3.09 1.29 -9.33
N LEU A 290 -2.96 1.13 -10.65
CA LEU A 290 -2.56 -0.10 -11.32
C LEU A 290 -1.44 0.24 -12.31
N THR A 291 -0.33 -0.48 -12.24
CA THR A 291 0.85 -0.18 -13.04
C THR A 291 1.38 -1.45 -13.71
N LEU A 292 1.57 -1.40 -15.02
CA LEU A 292 2.35 -2.39 -15.78
C LEU A 292 3.83 -2.01 -15.73
N VAL A 293 4.68 -2.96 -15.38
CA VAL A 293 6.10 -2.78 -15.19
C VAL A 293 6.92 -3.63 -16.15
N ASN A 294 7.91 -3.00 -16.80
CA ASN A 294 8.96 -3.69 -17.52
C ASN A 294 10.12 -4.02 -16.57
N ARG A 295 10.36 -5.31 -16.28
CA ARG A 295 11.45 -5.75 -15.41
C ARG A 295 12.81 -5.25 -15.89
N ALA A 296 13.05 -5.27 -17.20
CA ALA A 296 14.33 -4.84 -17.78
C ALA A 296 14.61 -3.34 -17.55
N ALA A 297 13.56 -2.51 -17.49
CA ALA A 297 13.70 -1.10 -17.15
C ALA A 297 14.12 -0.94 -15.68
N MET A 298 13.56 -1.73 -14.77
CA MET A 298 13.93 -1.71 -13.36
C MET A 298 15.40 -2.11 -13.18
N ASP A 299 15.83 -3.17 -13.88
CA ASP A 299 17.22 -3.63 -13.84
C ASP A 299 18.20 -2.57 -14.37
N ALA A 300 17.83 -1.86 -15.43
CA ALA A 300 18.68 -0.85 -16.06
C ALA A 300 19.03 0.33 -15.12
N ILE A 301 18.11 0.68 -14.22
CA ILE A 301 18.31 1.81 -13.30
C ILE A 301 18.59 1.37 -11.85
N GLY A 302 18.65 0.07 -11.58
CA GLY A 302 19.00 -0.49 -10.26
C GLY A 302 17.83 -0.63 -9.28
N GLY A 303 16.60 -0.80 -9.77
CA GLY A 303 15.41 -0.99 -8.93
C GLY A 303 15.04 0.25 -8.10
N TRP A 304 14.23 0.07 -7.07
CA TRP A 304 13.82 1.14 -6.15
C TRP A 304 14.93 1.43 -5.13
N ASP A 305 15.19 2.70 -4.84
CA ASP A 305 16.20 3.05 -3.83
C ASP A 305 15.66 2.74 -2.43
N SER A 306 16.21 1.71 -1.80
CA SER A 306 15.76 1.23 -0.48
C SER A 306 16.09 2.19 0.66
N LEU A 307 16.94 3.19 0.43
CA LEU A 307 17.22 4.25 1.41
C LEU A 307 16.14 5.34 1.42
N ILE A 308 15.25 5.36 0.43
CA ILE A 308 14.08 6.25 0.37
C ILE A 308 12.84 5.40 0.66
N PRO A 309 12.43 5.25 1.94
CA PRO A 309 11.48 4.20 2.36
C PRO A 309 10.05 4.41 1.85
N TYR A 310 9.54 5.64 1.83
CA TYR A 310 8.15 5.95 1.49
C TYR A 310 8.10 7.11 0.49
N TYR A 311 7.56 8.27 0.86
CA TYR A 311 7.39 9.37 -0.10
C TYR A 311 8.72 9.89 -0.65
N ALA A 312 8.67 10.38 -1.91
CA ALA A 312 9.77 10.75 -2.78
C ALA A 312 10.50 9.58 -3.48
N THR A 313 10.22 8.33 -3.12
CA THR A 313 10.81 7.17 -3.80
C THR A 313 10.23 6.96 -5.21
N ASP A 314 8.95 7.28 -5.40
CA ASP A 314 8.27 7.38 -6.69
C ASP A 314 8.92 8.43 -7.59
N CYS A 315 9.21 9.61 -7.02
CA CYS A 315 9.89 10.68 -7.72
C CYS A 315 11.32 10.30 -8.11
N ASP A 316 12.05 9.59 -7.25
CA ASP A 316 13.38 9.06 -7.55
C ASP A 316 13.35 8.03 -8.68
N MET A 317 12.43 7.06 -8.59
CA MET A 317 12.25 6.00 -9.58
C MET A 317 11.90 6.58 -10.96
N ASN A 318 10.85 7.40 -11.00
CA ASN A 318 10.36 7.99 -12.26
C ASN A 318 11.42 8.88 -12.91
N ALA A 319 12.13 9.68 -12.10
CA ALA A 319 13.22 10.50 -12.61
C ALA A 319 14.36 9.66 -13.21
N ARG A 320 14.79 8.59 -12.54
CA ARG A 320 15.83 7.71 -13.07
C ARG A 320 15.38 7.02 -14.36
N LEU A 321 14.14 6.57 -14.45
CA LEU A 321 13.58 6.03 -15.70
C LEU A 321 13.65 7.06 -16.83
N ALA A 322 13.16 8.27 -16.58
CA ALA A 322 13.18 9.36 -17.55
C ALA A 322 14.60 9.75 -17.97
N MET A 323 15.55 9.84 -17.04
CA MET A 323 16.96 10.18 -17.31
C MET A 323 17.66 9.12 -18.17
N ASP A 324 17.30 7.84 -18.05
CA ASP A 324 17.81 6.77 -18.95
C ASP A 324 16.97 6.63 -20.23
N GLY A 325 15.91 7.43 -20.42
CA GLY A 325 15.08 7.43 -21.61
C GLY A 325 14.03 6.31 -21.66
N TRP A 326 13.63 5.75 -20.50
CA TRP A 326 12.47 4.87 -20.41
C TRP A 326 11.18 5.68 -20.39
N THR A 327 10.29 5.41 -21.35
CA THR A 327 8.98 6.07 -21.39
C THR A 327 8.05 5.53 -20.30
N MET A 328 7.31 6.44 -19.69
CA MET A 328 6.18 6.14 -18.82
C MET A 328 4.96 6.81 -19.44
N LYS A 329 3.80 6.13 -19.48
CA LYS A 329 2.60 6.66 -20.10
C LYS A 329 1.37 6.43 -19.25
N HIS A 330 0.46 7.41 -19.22
CA HIS A 330 -0.88 7.23 -18.65
C HIS A 330 -1.80 6.58 -19.68
N ARG A 331 -2.32 5.39 -19.35
CA ARG A 331 -3.11 4.52 -20.22
C ARG A 331 -4.44 4.21 -19.56
N ARG A 332 -5.38 3.68 -20.34
CA ARG A 332 -6.73 3.35 -19.86
C ARG A 332 -7.07 1.90 -20.18
N ALA A 333 -7.46 1.15 -19.15
CA ALA A 333 -7.81 -0.27 -19.27
C ALA A 333 -9.14 -0.65 -18.59
N GLY A 334 -9.65 0.17 -17.68
CA GLY A 334 -10.89 -0.08 -16.94
C GLY A 334 -11.25 1.14 -16.09
N ILE A 335 -12.18 0.93 -15.15
CA ILE A 335 -12.54 1.89 -14.12
C ILE A 335 -11.80 1.50 -12.85
N ILE A 336 -10.90 2.35 -12.37
CA ILE A 336 -10.12 2.11 -11.14
C ILE A 336 -10.40 3.28 -10.21
N ASN A 337 -11.08 3.00 -9.09
CA ASN A 337 -11.42 4.00 -8.09
C ASN A 337 -10.39 3.96 -6.96
N ASP A 338 -9.79 5.10 -6.62
CA ASP A 338 -8.93 5.25 -5.45
C ASP A 338 -9.79 5.55 -4.22
N ILE A 339 -9.86 4.61 -3.27
CA ILE A 339 -10.87 4.64 -2.21
C ILE A 339 -10.24 4.69 -0.81
N SER A 340 -10.99 5.21 0.15
CA SER A 340 -10.63 5.21 1.59
C SER A 340 -11.68 4.52 2.45
N THR A 341 -12.62 3.84 1.81
CA THR A 341 -13.80 3.19 2.40
C THR A 341 -13.92 1.79 1.83
N HIS A 342 -14.76 0.95 2.43
CA HIS A 342 -15.07 -0.35 1.86
C HIS A 342 -16.58 -0.54 1.72
N LEU A 343 -16.99 -1.45 0.85
CA LEU A 343 -18.37 -1.90 0.73
C LEU A 343 -18.75 -2.68 1.99
N GLU A 344 -20.00 -2.50 2.43
CA GLU A 344 -20.57 -3.22 3.59
C GLU A 344 -20.65 -4.73 3.32
N ASP A 345 -21.02 -5.12 2.09
CA ASP A 345 -21.12 -6.50 1.65
C ASP A 345 -20.51 -6.65 0.25
N LEU A 346 -19.44 -7.45 0.13
CA LEU A 346 -18.75 -7.68 -1.14
C LEU A 346 -19.54 -8.55 -2.12
N SER A 347 -20.65 -9.17 -1.70
CA SER A 347 -21.53 -9.93 -2.59
C SER A 347 -22.10 -9.07 -3.74
N VAL A 348 -22.21 -7.75 -3.56
CA VAL A 348 -22.64 -6.79 -4.59
C VAL A 348 -21.71 -6.81 -5.82
N LEU A 349 -20.43 -7.11 -5.63
CA LEU A 349 -19.45 -7.20 -6.72
C LEU A 349 -19.72 -8.39 -7.64
N TYR A 350 -20.38 -9.43 -7.13
CA TYR A 350 -20.79 -10.62 -7.89
C TYR A 350 -22.16 -10.47 -8.56
N ARG A 351 -22.80 -9.30 -8.46
CA ARG A 351 -24.17 -9.04 -8.99
C ARG A 351 -25.20 -10.01 -8.41
N ILE A 352 -25.11 -10.31 -7.11
CA ILE A 352 -26.09 -11.17 -6.43
C ILE A 352 -27.43 -10.42 -6.31
N PRO A 353 -28.55 -10.98 -6.78
CA PRO A 353 -29.86 -10.31 -6.72
C PRO A 353 -30.25 -9.91 -5.29
N GLY A 354 -30.86 -8.74 -5.16
CA GLY A 354 -31.34 -8.20 -3.87
C GLY A 354 -30.25 -7.58 -2.98
N THR A 355 -28.99 -7.60 -3.42
CA THR A 355 -27.89 -6.91 -2.71
C THR A 355 -27.84 -5.44 -3.10
N VAL A 356 -27.42 -4.58 -2.17
CA VAL A 356 -27.37 -3.13 -2.38
C VAL A 356 -25.97 -2.62 -2.01
N PRO A 357 -25.27 -1.95 -2.92
CA PRO A 357 -23.96 -1.39 -2.61
C PRO A 357 -24.11 -0.26 -1.60
N LYS A 358 -23.37 -0.37 -0.50
CA LYS A 358 -23.28 0.64 0.55
C LYS A 358 -21.83 0.76 0.97
N MET A 359 -21.33 1.98 1.09
CA MET A 359 -19.99 2.22 1.60
C MET A 359 -20.00 2.37 3.13
N VAL A 360 -18.90 1.93 3.75
CA VAL A 360 -18.60 2.05 5.17
C VAL A 360 -17.28 2.81 5.29
N ASP A 361 -17.30 3.91 6.04
CA ASP A 361 -16.06 4.57 6.47
C ASP A 361 -15.46 3.78 7.62
N PRO A 362 -14.26 3.20 7.48
CA PRO A 362 -13.64 2.47 8.57
C PRO A 362 -13.13 3.43 9.66
N ASN A 363 -12.94 4.73 9.36
CA ASN A 363 -12.48 5.74 10.30
C ASN A 363 -13.39 6.99 10.33
N PRO A 364 -14.67 6.86 10.72
CA PRO A 364 -15.62 7.96 10.69
C PRO A 364 -15.24 9.05 11.72
N PRO A 365 -15.59 10.32 11.47
CA PRO A 365 -15.37 11.38 12.45
C PRO A 365 -16.19 11.11 13.73
N PRO A 366 -15.76 11.67 14.88
CA PRO A 366 -16.52 11.56 16.12
C PRO A 366 -17.93 12.14 15.96
N PRO A 367 -18.96 11.54 16.58
CA PRO A 367 -20.31 12.06 16.53
C PRO A 367 -20.37 13.47 17.15
N PRO A 368 -21.26 14.36 16.66
CA PRO A 368 -21.41 15.68 17.24
C PRO A 368 -21.81 15.59 18.72
N PRO A 369 -21.36 16.53 19.58
CA PRO A 369 -21.73 16.52 20.98
C PRO A 369 -23.27 16.63 21.11
N PRO A 370 -23.87 15.97 22.11
CA PRO A 370 -25.31 16.06 22.34
C PRO A 370 -25.70 17.54 22.53
N PRO A 371 -26.86 17.98 21.99
CA PRO A 371 -27.33 19.33 22.22
C PRO A 371 -27.44 19.60 23.73
N PRO A 372 -27.14 20.83 24.20
CA PRO A 372 -27.26 21.17 25.60
C PRO A 372 -28.68 20.85 26.10
N PRO A 373 -28.84 20.34 27.33
CA PRO A 373 -30.16 20.01 27.88
C PRO A 373 -31.04 21.25 27.80
N ALA A 374 -32.15 21.13 27.08
CA ALA A 374 -33.09 22.22 26.87
C ALA A 374 -33.57 22.75 28.22
N GLU A 375 -33.27 24.02 28.52
CA GLU A 375 -33.97 24.74 29.58
C GLU A 375 -35.46 24.72 29.26
N LYS A 376 -36.27 24.17 30.17
CA LYS A 376 -37.74 24.20 30.08
C LYS A 376 -38.21 25.67 30.05
N LYS A 377 -38.46 26.21 28.85
CA LYS A 377 -39.22 27.45 28.69
C LYS A 377 -40.69 27.13 28.39
N PRO A 378 -41.62 27.95 28.93
CA PRO A 378 -43.04 27.61 28.98
C PRO A 378 -43.69 27.65 27.59
N GLU A 379 -44.69 26.77 27.42
CA GLU A 379 -45.59 26.71 26.27
C GLU A 379 -46.25 28.07 26.02
N ASN A 380 -45.89 28.73 24.92
CA ASN A 380 -46.82 29.39 24.00
C ASN A 380 -46.05 30.09 22.87
N GLU A 381 -46.19 29.58 21.65
CA GLU A 381 -46.64 30.31 20.45
C GLU A 381 -46.33 29.47 19.20
N LYS A 382 -47.40 29.03 18.53
CA LYS A 382 -47.32 28.52 17.16
C LYS A 382 -47.05 29.69 16.23
N ILE A 383 -46.06 29.58 15.33
CA ILE A 383 -46.17 29.95 13.91
C ILE A 383 -45.07 29.23 13.10
N LYS A 384 -45.48 28.87 11.88
CA LYS A 384 -44.85 28.09 10.81
C LYS A 384 -43.46 28.59 10.35
N GLY A 385 -42.63 27.67 9.87
CA GLY A 385 -41.55 27.97 8.92
C GLY A 385 -40.52 26.86 8.74
N ASP A 386 -40.59 26.17 7.60
CA ASP A 386 -39.55 25.40 6.91
C ASP A 386 -38.78 24.30 7.68
N LYS A 387 -39.30 23.07 7.58
CA LYS A 387 -38.50 21.86 7.73
C LYS A 387 -37.71 21.62 6.44
N ARG A 388 -36.40 21.88 6.46
CA ARG A 388 -35.45 21.09 5.69
C ARG A 388 -34.96 19.99 6.62
N ASP A 389 -35.61 18.84 6.51
CA ASP A 389 -35.12 17.61 7.10
C ASP A 389 -33.90 17.18 6.29
N ASP A 390 -32.69 17.42 6.81
CA ASP A 390 -31.46 16.76 6.35
C ASP A 390 -31.46 15.33 6.93
N GLU A 391 -32.34 14.49 6.38
CA GLU A 391 -32.22 13.05 6.44
C GLU A 391 -31.44 12.61 5.20
N THR A 392 -30.13 12.45 5.33
CA THR A 392 -29.35 11.66 4.37
C THR A 392 -29.62 10.18 4.63
N ALA A 393 -30.89 9.77 4.48
CA ALA A 393 -31.25 8.38 4.31
C ALA A 393 -30.69 7.95 2.96
N ALA A 394 -29.60 7.18 3.00
CA ALA A 394 -29.05 6.53 1.83
C ALA A 394 -30.16 5.74 1.12
N ASN A 395 -30.51 6.17 -0.10
CA ASN A 395 -31.46 5.48 -0.97
C ASN A 395 -30.89 4.11 -1.34
N ALA A 396 -31.13 3.12 -0.48
CA ALA A 396 -30.85 1.72 -0.76
C ALA A 396 -31.90 1.19 -1.74
N ILE A 397 -31.65 1.37 -3.04
CA ILE A 397 -32.49 0.79 -4.10
C ILE A 397 -32.16 -0.70 -4.17
N LEU A 398 -33.14 -1.57 -3.91
CA LEU A 398 -33.04 -2.99 -4.22
C LEU A 398 -32.96 -3.15 -5.74
N VAL A 399 -31.89 -3.75 -6.25
CA VAL A 399 -31.65 -3.88 -7.69
C VAL A 399 -31.86 -5.33 -8.13
N ASP A 400 -32.80 -5.53 -9.06
CA ASP A 400 -33.17 -6.87 -9.57
C ASP A 400 -32.57 -7.15 -10.96
N ASP A 401 -32.20 -6.10 -11.71
CA ASP A 401 -31.49 -6.23 -13.00
C ASP A 401 -29.96 -6.17 -12.83
N LYS A 402 -29.23 -7.08 -13.51
CA LYS A 402 -27.76 -7.15 -13.44
C LYS A 402 -27.08 -5.89 -13.97
N ALA A 403 -27.63 -5.27 -15.02
CA ALA A 403 -27.06 -4.04 -15.58
C ALA A 403 -27.26 -2.85 -14.64
N GLU A 404 -28.45 -2.72 -14.05
CA GLU A 404 -28.70 -1.73 -12.99
C GLU A 404 -27.82 -2.00 -11.76
N SER A 405 -27.62 -3.26 -11.38
CA SER A 405 -26.76 -3.65 -10.24
C SER A 405 -25.32 -3.23 -10.49
N PHE A 406 -24.82 -3.41 -11.71
CA PHE A 406 -23.50 -2.91 -12.12
C PHE A 406 -23.41 -1.38 -12.02
N ARG A 407 -24.37 -0.65 -12.59
CA ARG A 407 -24.38 0.82 -12.53
C ARG A 407 -24.41 1.33 -11.09
N ALA A 408 -25.22 0.71 -10.22
CA ALA A 408 -25.30 1.07 -8.81
C ALA A 408 -23.94 0.92 -8.11
N VAL A 409 -23.24 -0.20 -8.29
CA VAL A 409 -21.94 -0.40 -7.63
C VAL A 409 -20.83 0.49 -8.20
N VAL A 410 -20.86 0.78 -9.51
CA VAL A 410 -19.93 1.75 -10.12
C VAL A 410 -20.16 3.16 -9.57
N GLN A 411 -21.42 3.55 -9.41
CA GLN A 411 -21.81 4.83 -8.81
C GLN A 411 -21.35 4.93 -7.36
N THR A 412 -21.55 3.88 -6.55
CA THR A 412 -20.99 3.82 -5.19
C THR A 412 -19.46 3.92 -5.22
N GLY A 413 -18.77 3.29 -6.17
CA GLY A 413 -17.31 3.44 -6.31
C GLY A 413 -16.85 4.88 -6.61
N LEU A 414 -17.63 5.62 -7.41
CA LEU A 414 -17.39 7.04 -7.65
C LEU A 414 -17.60 7.86 -6.37
N GLU A 415 -18.66 7.57 -5.61
CA GLU A 415 -18.93 8.21 -4.31
C GLU A 415 -17.79 7.95 -3.30
N MET A 416 -17.29 6.71 -3.24
CA MET A 416 -16.14 6.33 -2.41
C MET A 416 -14.86 7.07 -2.82
N THR A 417 -14.66 7.29 -4.12
CA THR A 417 -13.54 8.10 -4.63
C THR A 417 -13.71 9.55 -4.21
N ASN A 418 -14.86 10.15 -4.47
CA ASN A 418 -15.13 11.54 -4.06
C ASN A 418 -15.01 11.71 -2.55
N TYR A 419 -15.41 10.70 -1.78
CA TYR A 419 -15.22 10.68 -0.34
C TYR A 419 -13.74 10.73 0.04
N LYS A 420 -12.89 9.91 -0.57
CA LYS A 420 -11.43 9.92 -0.33
C LYS A 420 -10.81 11.31 -0.53
N TYR A 421 -11.31 12.07 -1.51
CA TYR A 421 -10.81 13.39 -1.89
C TYR A 421 -11.65 14.57 -1.39
N ARG A 422 -12.58 14.34 -0.43
CA ARG A 422 -13.55 15.36 0.03
C ARG A 422 -12.94 16.54 0.80
N ASP A 423 -11.82 16.31 1.48
CA ASP A 423 -11.11 17.30 2.29
C ASP A 423 -9.64 17.38 1.87
N SER A 424 -8.89 18.37 2.39
CA SER A 424 -7.44 18.47 2.21
C SER A 424 -6.72 17.13 2.50
N ASP A 425 -5.50 16.95 1.97
CA ASP A 425 -4.67 15.73 2.02
C ASP A 425 -4.69 14.93 3.35
N HIS A 426 -4.94 15.59 4.48
CA HIS A 426 -5.01 15.00 5.82
C HIS A 426 -5.99 13.82 5.96
N ASN A 427 -7.09 13.77 5.19
CA ASN A 427 -8.09 12.70 5.30
C ASN A 427 -7.95 11.58 4.25
N ARG A 428 -7.12 11.76 3.21
CA ARG A 428 -7.00 10.80 2.09
C ARG A 428 -6.60 9.39 2.54
N ASN A 429 -5.73 9.32 3.55
CA ASN A 429 -5.19 8.07 4.10
C ASN A 429 -5.67 7.80 5.54
N SER A 430 -6.75 8.45 5.99
CA SER A 430 -7.26 8.26 7.37
C SER A 430 -7.65 6.82 7.68
N TRP A 431 -8.06 6.07 6.65
CA TRP A 431 -8.38 4.63 6.71
C TRP A 431 -7.23 3.79 7.25
N GLN A 432 -5.99 4.26 7.16
CA GLN A 432 -4.84 3.53 7.66
C GLN A 432 -4.80 3.40 9.20
N LYS A 433 -5.62 4.17 9.93
CA LYS A 433 -5.64 4.21 11.40
C LYS A 433 -6.87 3.51 12.02
N SER A 434 -7.80 2.97 11.23
CA SER A 434 -9.09 2.51 11.74
C SER A 434 -9.08 1.17 12.48
N GLN A 435 -8.20 0.22 12.15
CA GLN A 435 -8.03 -1.02 12.91
C GLN A 435 -7.03 -0.76 14.01
N HIS A 436 -7.46 -0.92 15.25
CA HIS A 436 -6.70 -0.50 16.44
C HIS A 436 -6.82 -1.50 17.61
N GLY A 437 -7.47 -2.65 17.39
CA GLY A 437 -7.58 -3.70 18.39
C GLY A 437 -6.39 -4.67 18.38
N GLY A 438 -6.59 -5.85 18.99
CA GLY A 438 -5.57 -6.89 19.09
C GLY A 438 -4.60 -6.73 20.27
N GLU A 439 -4.93 -5.89 21.25
CA GLU A 439 -4.13 -5.80 22.48
C GLU A 439 -4.04 -7.17 23.17
N GLY A 440 -2.83 -7.57 23.54
CA GLY A 440 -2.54 -8.90 24.09
C GLY A 440 -2.26 -9.99 23.05
N GLU A 441 -2.47 -9.72 21.76
CA GLU A 441 -2.11 -10.64 20.68
C GLU A 441 -0.60 -10.57 20.33
N PRO A 442 -0.03 -11.62 19.70
CA PRO A 442 1.34 -11.56 19.19
C PRO A 442 1.53 -10.40 18.20
N TYR A 443 2.69 -9.74 18.27
CA TYR A 443 3.04 -8.62 17.39
C TYR A 443 2.06 -7.43 17.44
N TYR A 444 1.29 -7.29 18.52
CA TYR A 444 0.50 -6.09 18.77
C TYR A 444 1.37 -4.81 18.70
N TYR A 445 0.83 -3.79 18.03
CA TYR A 445 1.38 -2.44 17.98
C TYR A 445 0.28 -1.45 18.35
N ASP A 446 0.66 -0.40 19.09
CA ASP A 446 -0.18 0.79 19.24
C ASP A 446 -0.38 1.46 17.87
N ALA A 447 -1.62 1.52 17.40
CA ALA A 447 -1.95 2.01 16.05
C ALA A 447 -1.55 3.49 15.85
N ALA A 448 -1.70 4.32 16.89
CA ALA A 448 -1.30 5.72 16.85
C ALA A 448 0.23 5.86 16.77
N GLY A 449 0.97 5.16 17.64
CA GLY A 449 2.42 5.13 17.62
C GLY A 449 3.00 4.59 16.32
N PHE A 450 2.38 3.57 15.72
CA PHE A 450 2.77 3.08 14.41
C PHE A 450 2.58 4.14 13.32
N ALA A 451 1.45 4.86 13.33
CA ALA A 451 1.22 5.95 12.38
C ALA A 451 2.23 7.11 12.57
N ASP A 452 2.55 7.47 13.81
CA ASP A 452 3.58 8.49 14.10
C ASP A 452 4.95 8.05 13.55
N ALA A 453 5.33 6.78 13.77
CA ALA A 453 6.58 6.21 13.25
C ALA A 453 6.63 6.20 11.72
N PHE A 454 5.51 5.93 11.06
CA PHE A 454 5.39 6.01 9.61
C PHE A 454 5.70 7.43 9.08
N GLU A 455 5.13 8.47 9.70
CA GLU A 455 5.40 9.86 9.30
C GLU A 455 6.87 10.26 9.50
N VAL A 456 7.53 9.76 10.54
CA VAL A 456 8.98 9.93 10.73
C VAL A 456 9.76 9.33 9.55
N LEU A 457 9.40 8.13 9.11
CA LEU A 457 10.05 7.47 7.98
C LEU A 457 9.75 8.16 6.64
N VAL A 458 8.55 8.71 6.47
CA VAL A 458 8.18 9.58 5.32
C VAL A 458 9.10 10.81 5.27
N ALA A 459 9.26 11.50 6.40
CA ALA A 459 10.13 12.67 6.49
C ALA A 459 11.61 12.30 6.23
N ALA A 460 12.07 11.17 6.76
CA ALA A 460 13.40 10.64 6.50
C ALA A 460 13.62 10.34 5.01
N GLY A 461 12.65 9.73 4.33
CA GLY A 461 12.72 9.45 2.89
C GLY A 461 12.85 10.72 2.04
N ARG A 462 12.01 11.72 2.31
CA ARG A 462 12.13 13.04 1.65
C ARG A 462 13.52 13.65 1.88
N ARG A 463 14.06 13.53 3.09
CA ARG A 463 15.41 14.05 3.41
C ARG A 463 16.51 13.29 2.66
N VAL A 464 16.41 11.97 2.58
CA VAL A 464 17.36 11.14 1.81
C VAL A 464 17.32 11.51 0.33
N PHE A 465 16.12 11.67 -0.23
CA PHE A 465 15.95 12.14 -1.61
C PHE A 465 16.66 13.47 -1.86
N GLU A 466 16.49 14.45 -0.97
CA GLU A 466 17.17 15.75 -1.07
C GLU A 466 18.69 15.62 -1.01
N LEU A 467 19.23 14.74 -0.16
CA LEU A 467 20.66 14.49 -0.07
C LEU A 467 21.20 13.80 -1.32
N LYS A 468 20.41 12.90 -1.90
CA LYS A 468 20.76 12.18 -3.13
C LYS A 468 20.82 13.11 -4.34
N TRP A 469 19.84 14.02 -4.47
CA TRP A 469 19.70 14.84 -5.68
C TRP A 469 20.07 16.31 -5.47
N GLY A 470 20.51 16.69 -4.28
CA GLY A 470 20.81 18.08 -3.91
C GLY A 470 19.56 18.96 -3.81
N ARG A 471 18.34 18.40 -3.93
CA ARG A 471 17.10 19.16 -3.93
C ARG A 471 15.87 18.27 -3.71
N GLY A 472 14.77 18.87 -3.29
CA GLY A 472 13.45 18.24 -3.29
C GLY A 472 12.71 18.40 -4.61
N GLY A 473 11.51 17.81 -4.67
CA GLY A 473 10.61 17.87 -5.82
C GLY A 473 10.81 16.74 -6.83
N CYS A 474 9.78 16.47 -7.62
CA CYS A 474 9.76 15.34 -8.57
C CYS A 474 10.18 15.74 -10.00
N ASP A 475 10.50 17.02 -10.21
CA ASP A 475 10.87 17.64 -11.48
C ASP A 475 12.39 17.55 -11.78
N ILE A 476 13.11 16.65 -11.13
CA ILE A 476 14.58 16.59 -11.16
C ILE A 476 15.16 16.18 -12.54
N ALA A 477 14.44 15.38 -13.33
CA ALA A 477 14.90 14.96 -14.66
C ALA A 477 14.74 16.07 -15.71
N GLU A 478 13.57 16.73 -15.75
CA GLU A 478 13.23 17.70 -16.80
C GLU A 478 13.64 19.13 -16.44
N GLY A 479 13.50 19.53 -15.17
CA GLY A 479 13.67 20.92 -14.75
C GLY A 479 15.13 21.36 -14.53
N PHE A 480 16.06 20.41 -14.33
CA PHE A 480 17.41 20.72 -13.83
C PHE A 480 18.56 20.03 -14.58
N GLY A 481 18.25 19.19 -15.57
CA GLY A 481 19.26 18.53 -16.41
C GLY A 481 20.16 17.54 -15.66
N LEU A 482 19.72 17.06 -14.50
CA LEU A 482 20.42 16.01 -13.75
C LEU A 482 20.43 14.70 -14.53
N LYS A 483 21.51 13.94 -14.37
CA LYS A 483 21.69 12.60 -14.93
C LYS A 483 21.71 11.58 -13.80
N ILE A 484 21.46 10.32 -14.12
CA ILE A 484 21.54 9.21 -13.15
C ILE A 484 22.90 9.19 -12.44
N THR A 485 23.98 9.51 -13.16
CA THR A 485 25.33 9.53 -12.61
C THR A 485 25.58 10.62 -11.56
N ASP A 486 24.65 11.56 -11.40
CA ASP A 486 24.76 12.68 -10.45
C ASP A 486 24.20 12.33 -9.07
N GLN A 487 23.52 11.19 -8.94
CA GLN A 487 23.03 10.69 -7.64
C GLN A 487 24.15 10.69 -6.59
N TRP A 488 23.88 11.30 -5.44
CA TRP A 488 24.81 11.46 -4.30
C TRP A 488 26.05 12.33 -4.57
N ARG A 489 26.10 13.07 -5.69
CA ARG A 489 27.27 13.86 -6.09
C ARG A 489 27.00 15.36 -6.24
N VAL A 490 25.76 15.78 -6.05
CA VAL A 490 25.33 17.17 -6.21
C VAL A 490 24.96 17.78 -4.86
N LEU A 491 25.26 19.07 -4.71
CA LEU A 491 24.89 19.85 -3.54
C LEU A 491 23.68 20.74 -3.85
N PRO A 492 22.88 21.10 -2.83
CA PRO A 492 21.87 22.13 -3.00
C PRO A 492 22.49 23.45 -3.46
N PRO A 493 21.77 24.23 -4.29
CA PRO A 493 22.22 25.56 -4.65
C PRO A 493 22.46 26.38 -3.38
N GLU A 494 23.60 27.07 -3.31
CA GLU A 494 23.90 27.97 -2.20
C GLU A 494 22.74 28.96 -2.03
N LYS A 495 22.19 29.04 -0.82
CA LYS A 495 21.26 30.11 -0.48
C LYS A 495 22.05 31.42 -0.56
N LYS A 496 21.81 32.20 -1.61
CA LYS A 496 22.26 33.59 -1.63
C LYS A 496 21.50 34.31 -0.53
N ASP A 497 22.18 34.62 0.56
CA ASP A 497 21.66 35.51 1.60
C ASP A 497 21.14 36.79 0.91
N ARG A 498 19.84 37.06 1.06
CA ARG A 498 19.19 38.30 0.62
C ARG A 498 18.87 39.14 1.83
#